data_AF-A0AAJ1E5T4-F1
#
_entry.id   AF-A0AAJ1E5T4-F1
#
_cell.length_a   1.000
_cell.length_b   1.000
_cell.length_c   1.000
_cell.angle_alpha   90.00
_cell.angle_beta   90.00
_cell.angle_gamma   90.00
#
_symmetry.space_group_name_H-M   'P 1'
#
loop_
_entity.id
_entity.type
_entity.pdbx_description
1 polymer ?
#
loop_
_entity_poly.entity_id
_entity_poly.type
_entity_poly.pdbx_seq_one_letter_code
_entity_poly.pdbx_strand_id
1 'polypeptide(L)'
;MTDEDKPELPHEPATKKFDVATYFKSWRRIDWIALAVLIIFVILVSIPVYLPKGGCEVARPGYKCESAKNVLIEHCNYWGNWSCDTSADVSLPQVEWYIGNLCKIHNQYHSDKLDCSNLKLACNQATQNTTCPLG
;
A
#
# COMPACT_ATOMS: atom_id res chain seq x y z
N MET A 1 51.63 -65.31 -9.25
CA MET A 1 52.00 -63.88 -9.20
C MET A 1 50.79 -63.14 -9.72
N THR A 2 50.01 -62.59 -8.80
CA THR A 2 48.75 -61.89 -9.05
C THR A 2 49.05 -60.41 -9.22
N ASP A 3 48.77 -59.87 -10.41
CA ASP A 3 48.79 -58.44 -10.69
C ASP A 3 47.66 -57.75 -9.92
N GLU A 4 48.03 -56.78 -9.08
CA GLU A 4 47.10 -55.91 -8.36
C GLU A 4 46.58 -54.82 -9.30
N ASP A 5 45.27 -54.85 -9.55
CA ASP A 5 44.52 -53.88 -10.34
C ASP A 5 44.33 -52.59 -9.52
N LYS A 6 44.73 -51.46 -10.10
CA LYS A 6 44.76 -50.14 -9.44
C LYS A 6 43.44 -49.39 -9.73
N PRO A 7 42.70 -48.91 -8.72
CA PRO A 7 41.40 -48.28 -8.96
C PRO A 7 41.56 -46.89 -9.61
N GLU A 8 40.87 -46.68 -10.74
CA GLU A 8 40.70 -45.38 -11.38
C GLU A 8 39.77 -44.47 -10.56
N LEU A 9 40.18 -43.22 -10.34
CA LEU A 9 39.36 -42.21 -9.65
C LEU A 9 38.15 -41.80 -10.50
N PRO A 10 36.97 -41.57 -9.90
CA PRO A 10 35.78 -41.15 -10.63
C PRO A 10 35.91 -39.71 -11.13
N HIS A 11 35.61 -39.52 -12.43
CA HIS A 11 35.51 -38.21 -13.08
C HIS A 11 34.40 -37.36 -12.46
N GLU A 12 34.78 -36.20 -11.92
CA GLU A 12 33.86 -35.17 -11.41
C GLU A 12 33.08 -34.51 -12.58
N PRO A 13 31.73 -34.42 -12.53
CA PRO A 13 30.97 -33.79 -13.61
C PRO A 13 31.13 -32.25 -13.59
N ALA A 14 31.55 -31.69 -14.72
CA ALA A 14 31.72 -30.26 -14.91
C ALA A 14 30.44 -29.47 -14.60
N THR A 15 30.50 -28.61 -13.59
CA THR A 15 29.46 -27.64 -13.26
C THR A 15 29.38 -26.58 -14.34
N LYS A 16 28.31 -26.57 -15.15
CA LYS A 16 28.03 -25.50 -16.11
C LYS A 16 27.80 -24.19 -15.37
N LYS A 17 28.79 -23.30 -15.38
CA LYS A 17 28.66 -21.92 -14.92
C LYS A 17 27.72 -21.17 -15.88
N PHE A 18 26.59 -20.68 -15.37
CA PHE A 18 25.64 -19.86 -16.10
C PHE A 18 26.25 -18.46 -16.29
N ASP A 19 26.82 -18.21 -17.47
CA ASP A 19 27.54 -16.98 -17.77
C ASP A 19 26.57 -15.94 -18.36
N VAL A 20 26.06 -15.03 -17.53
CA VAL A 20 25.08 -13.99 -17.90
C VAL A 20 25.60 -13.08 -19.03
N ALA A 21 26.92 -12.91 -19.11
CA ALA A 21 27.58 -12.06 -20.09
C ALA A 21 27.41 -12.54 -21.54
N THR A 22 27.21 -13.84 -21.78
CA THR A 22 27.08 -14.37 -23.15
C THR A 22 25.69 -14.10 -23.74
N TYR A 23 24.66 -13.96 -22.90
CA TYR A 23 23.28 -13.78 -23.35
C TYR A 23 23.02 -12.37 -23.93
N PHE A 24 23.71 -11.35 -23.43
CA PHE A 24 23.57 -9.96 -23.90
C PHE A 24 24.35 -9.67 -25.19
N LYS A 25 25.29 -10.53 -25.61
CA LYS A 25 26.18 -10.25 -26.75
C LYS A 25 25.50 -10.37 -28.12
N SER A 26 24.29 -10.92 -28.22
CA SER A 26 23.58 -11.15 -29.50
C SER A 26 22.31 -10.34 -29.70
N TRP A 27 22.09 -9.28 -28.90
CA TRP A 27 20.89 -8.46 -29.02
C TRP A 27 20.86 -7.73 -30.37
N ARG A 28 19.85 -8.03 -31.18
CA ARG A 28 19.60 -7.37 -32.45
C ARG A 28 18.91 -6.02 -32.20
N ARG A 29 18.92 -5.13 -33.20
CA ARG A 29 18.25 -3.80 -33.08
C ARG A 29 16.78 -3.91 -32.68
N ILE A 30 16.11 -4.99 -33.06
CA ILE A 30 14.71 -5.26 -32.72
C ILE A 30 14.56 -5.52 -31.21
N ASP A 31 15.51 -6.20 -30.58
CA ASP A 31 15.46 -6.50 -29.13
C ASP A 31 15.60 -5.22 -28.30
N TRP A 32 16.42 -4.27 -28.77
CA TRP A 32 16.53 -2.93 -28.17
C TRP A 32 15.24 -2.11 -28.29
N ILE A 33 14.57 -2.18 -29.44
CA ILE A 33 13.28 -1.50 -29.65
C ILE A 33 12.21 -2.14 -28.74
N ALA A 34 12.17 -3.47 -28.67
CA ALA A 34 11.25 -4.19 -27.79
C ALA A 34 11.46 -3.84 -26.32
N LEU A 35 12.72 -3.76 -25.86
CA LEU A 35 13.04 -3.33 -24.50
C LEU A 35 12.61 -1.89 -24.23
N ALA A 36 12.85 -0.96 -25.16
CA ALA A 36 12.44 0.43 -25.01
C ALA A 36 10.91 0.56 -24.90
N VAL A 37 10.16 -0.16 -25.75
CA VAL A 37 8.68 -0.20 -25.70
C VAL A 37 8.20 -0.81 -24.39
N LEU A 38 8.84 -1.88 -23.90
CA LEU A 38 8.51 -2.50 -22.62
C LEU A 38 8.70 -1.50 -21.46
N ILE A 39 9.81 -0.77 -21.44
CA ILE A 39 10.08 0.24 -20.40
C ILE A 39 9.01 1.34 -20.44
N ILE A 40 8.66 1.85 -21.63
CA ILE A 40 7.60 2.86 -21.78
C ILE A 40 6.26 2.32 -21.31
N PHE A 41 5.92 1.08 -21.66
CA PHE A 41 4.68 0.45 -21.21
C PHE A 41 4.62 0.32 -19.69
N VAL A 42 5.71 -0.13 -19.04
CA VAL A 42 5.81 -0.20 -17.58
C VAL A 42 5.60 1.18 -16.96
N ILE A 43 6.23 2.23 -17.49
CA ILE A 43 6.04 3.60 -17.02
C ILE A 43 4.57 4.02 -17.14
N LEU A 44 3.93 3.81 -18.30
CA LEU A 44 2.54 4.19 -18.54
C LEU A 44 1.56 3.45 -17.61
N VAL A 45 1.77 2.16 -17.36
CA VAL A 45 0.94 1.37 -16.45
C VAL A 45 1.19 1.73 -14.98
N SER A 46 2.34 2.32 -14.67
CA SER A 46 2.67 2.79 -13.31
C SER A 46 1.99 4.12 -12.97
N ILE A 47 1.74 5.00 -13.96
CA ILE A 47 1.19 6.35 -13.73
C ILE A 47 -0.12 6.34 -12.90
N PRO A 48 -1.14 5.50 -13.20
CA PRO A 48 -2.39 5.46 -12.43
C PRO A 48 -2.21 5.10 -10.95
N VAL A 49 -1.13 4.39 -10.60
CA VAL A 49 -0.83 4.01 -9.21
C VAL A 49 -0.33 5.21 -8.40
N TYR A 50 0.37 6.14 -9.05
CA TYR A 50 1.00 7.30 -8.41
C TYR A 50 0.25 8.62 -8.59
N LEU A 51 -0.80 8.64 -9.41
CA LEU A 51 -1.65 9.83 -9.52
C LEU A 51 -2.32 10.10 -8.16
N PRO A 52 -2.23 11.33 -7.63
CA PRO A 52 -2.93 11.68 -6.41
C PRO A 52 -4.42 11.46 -6.65
N LYS A 53 -5.01 10.58 -5.84
CA LYS A 53 -6.43 10.24 -5.90
C LYS A 53 -7.27 11.38 -5.33
N GLY A 54 -7.20 12.57 -5.94
CA GLY A 54 -7.78 13.79 -5.39
C GLY A 54 -9.27 13.66 -5.07
N GLY A 55 -9.60 13.50 -3.79
CA GLY A 55 -10.97 13.34 -3.30
C GLY A 55 -11.57 11.95 -3.51
N CYS A 56 -10.74 10.96 -3.84
CA CYS A 56 -11.12 9.58 -4.11
C CYS A 56 -10.24 8.60 -3.30
N GLU A 57 -10.03 8.93 -2.03
CA GLU A 57 -9.19 8.15 -1.13
C GLU A 57 -9.96 6.98 -0.48
N VAL A 58 -11.29 7.03 -0.47
CA VAL A 58 -12.14 6.02 0.18
C VAL A 58 -13.29 5.58 -0.75
N ALA A 59 -13.47 4.27 -0.87
CA ALA A 59 -14.59 3.68 -1.63
C ALA A 59 -15.80 3.43 -0.72
N ARG A 60 -16.96 3.97 -1.10
CA ARG A 60 -18.26 3.72 -0.44
C ARG A 60 -19.04 2.57 -1.11
N PRO A 61 -20.01 1.97 -0.39
CA PRO A 61 -20.99 1.09 -1.02
C PRO A 61 -21.61 1.75 -2.26
N GLY A 62 -21.68 1.01 -3.36
CA GLY A 62 -22.13 1.53 -4.66
C GLY A 62 -21.06 2.22 -5.50
N TYR A 63 -19.77 1.94 -5.26
CA TYR A 63 -18.62 2.45 -6.03
C TYR A 63 -18.49 3.98 -6.06
N LYS A 64 -19.09 4.67 -5.08
CA LYS A 64 -18.93 6.12 -4.95
C LYS A 64 -17.58 6.40 -4.32
N CYS A 65 -16.79 7.22 -4.98
CA CYS A 65 -15.53 7.69 -4.43
C CYS A 65 -15.77 8.96 -3.63
N GLU A 66 -15.15 9.04 -2.45
CA GLU A 66 -15.28 10.18 -1.56
C GLU A 66 -13.95 10.45 -0.86
N SER A 67 -13.78 11.69 -0.42
CA SER A 67 -12.57 12.08 0.28
C SER A 67 -12.49 11.46 1.67
N ALA A 68 -11.30 11.05 2.08
CA ALA A 68 -11.08 10.53 3.44
C ALA A 68 -11.55 11.54 4.50
N LYS A 69 -11.35 12.84 4.24
CA LYS A 69 -11.82 13.94 5.09
C LYS A 69 -13.34 13.96 5.26
N ASN A 70 -14.11 13.86 4.18
CA ASN A 70 -15.57 13.91 4.26
C ASN A 70 -16.14 12.68 4.99
N VAL A 71 -15.60 11.49 4.70
CA VAL A 71 -16.03 10.25 5.38
C VAL A 71 -15.66 10.30 6.87
N LEU A 72 -14.49 10.85 7.21
CA LEU A 72 -14.04 11.07 8.58
C LEU A 72 -15.01 11.99 9.33
N ILE A 73 -15.36 13.15 8.75
CA ILE A 73 -16.30 14.11 9.34
C ILE A 73 -17.66 13.45 9.61
N GLU A 74 -18.19 12.68 8.67
CA GLU A 74 -19.47 11.98 8.84
C GLU A 74 -19.45 11.01 10.01
N HIS A 75 -18.39 10.19 10.12
CA HIS A 75 -18.27 9.23 11.21
C HIS A 75 -17.98 9.90 12.55
N CYS A 76 -17.20 10.98 12.57
CA CYS A 76 -16.98 11.79 13.76
C CYS A 76 -18.27 12.45 14.26
N ASN A 77 -19.13 12.94 13.36
CA ASN A 77 -20.44 13.48 13.72
C ASN A 77 -21.37 12.38 14.25
N TYR A 78 -21.36 11.20 13.61
CA TYR A 78 -22.09 10.04 14.11
C TYR A 78 -21.62 9.66 15.51
N TRP A 79 -20.33 9.41 15.72
CA TRP A 79 -19.77 9.05 17.02
C TRP A 79 -20.00 10.12 18.10
N GLY A 80 -19.98 11.38 17.69
CA GLY A 80 -20.30 12.55 18.52
C GLY A 80 -21.70 12.55 19.13
N ASN A 81 -22.69 11.92 18.47
CA ASN A 81 -24.04 11.79 19.04
C ASN A 81 -24.05 11.00 20.36
N TRP A 82 -23.03 10.19 20.60
CA TRP A 82 -22.80 9.44 21.85
C TRP A 82 -21.65 10.01 22.66
N SER A 83 -21.33 11.30 22.53
CA SER A 83 -20.20 11.95 23.22
C SER A 83 -18.85 11.26 22.98
N CYS A 84 -18.73 10.58 21.85
CA CYS A 84 -17.56 9.77 21.50
C CYS A 84 -17.22 8.71 22.55
N ASP A 85 -18.26 8.13 23.17
CA ASP A 85 -18.17 6.99 24.06
C ASP A 85 -18.50 5.70 23.29
N THR A 86 -17.51 4.84 23.09
CA THR A 86 -17.68 3.57 22.37
C THR A 86 -18.39 2.49 23.18
N SER A 87 -18.62 2.69 24.47
CA SER A 87 -19.40 1.77 25.29
C SER A 87 -20.90 1.95 25.18
N ALA A 88 -21.35 3.05 24.57
CA ALA A 88 -22.77 3.40 24.50
C ALA A 88 -23.59 2.52 23.53
N ASP A 89 -22.96 1.95 22.49
CA ASP A 89 -23.59 1.05 21.53
C ASP A 89 -22.56 0.07 20.92
N VAL A 90 -23.02 -1.14 20.58
CA VAL A 90 -22.17 -2.24 20.09
C VAL A 90 -21.50 -1.96 18.74
N SER A 91 -22.02 -1.03 17.95
CA SER A 91 -21.45 -0.63 16.66
C SER A 91 -20.34 0.42 16.78
N LEU A 92 -20.28 1.16 17.90
CA LEU A 92 -19.35 2.28 18.07
C LEU A 92 -17.88 1.88 18.11
N PRO A 93 -17.46 0.73 18.68
CA PRO A 93 -16.07 0.28 18.56
C PRO A 93 -15.61 0.12 17.10
N GLN A 94 -16.51 -0.35 16.22
CA GLN A 94 -16.20 -0.46 14.79
C GLN A 94 -16.09 0.93 14.14
N VAL A 95 -16.95 1.87 14.53
CA VAL A 95 -16.90 3.27 14.07
C VAL A 95 -15.60 3.94 14.51
N GLU A 96 -15.21 3.81 15.78
CA GLU A 96 -13.95 4.35 16.31
C GLU A 96 -12.74 3.78 15.56
N TRP A 97 -12.69 2.46 15.36
CA TRP A 97 -11.65 1.82 14.56
C TRP A 97 -11.60 2.37 13.14
N TYR A 98 -12.78 2.56 12.51
CA TYR A 98 -12.86 3.07 11.15
C TYR A 98 -12.41 4.53 11.04
N ILE A 99 -12.80 5.38 11.99
CA ILE A 99 -12.31 6.76 12.15
C ILE A 99 -10.78 6.78 12.24
N GLY A 100 -10.19 5.88 13.04
CA GLY A 100 -8.74 5.77 13.15
C GLY A 100 -8.04 5.43 11.83
N ASN A 101 -8.63 4.58 11.00
CA ASN A 101 -8.10 4.29 9.67
C ASN A 101 -8.26 5.47 8.70
N LEU A 102 -9.43 6.10 8.70
CA LEU A 102 -9.68 7.28 7.88
C LEU A 102 -8.72 8.42 8.23
N CYS A 103 -8.41 8.61 9.50
CA CYS A 103 -7.43 9.60 9.96
C CYS A 103 -6.02 9.31 9.39
N LYS A 104 -5.58 8.05 9.37
CA LYS A 104 -4.30 7.66 8.76
C LYS A 104 -4.27 7.92 7.26
N ILE A 105 -5.35 7.57 6.55
CA ILE A 105 -5.49 7.83 5.11
C ILE A 105 -5.49 9.34 4.85
N HIS A 106 -6.25 10.12 5.62
CA HIS A 106 -6.26 11.58 5.52
C HIS A 106 -4.84 12.13 5.68
N ASN A 107 -4.12 11.71 6.72
CA ASN A 107 -2.73 12.10 6.94
C ASN A 107 -1.75 11.58 5.89
N GLN A 108 -2.11 10.63 5.03
CA GLN A 108 -1.26 10.20 3.92
C GLN A 108 -1.40 11.14 2.72
N TYR A 109 -2.61 11.63 2.45
CA TYR A 109 -2.94 12.37 1.22
C TYR A 109 -3.11 13.88 1.40
N HIS A 110 -3.34 14.35 2.62
CA HIS A 110 -3.60 15.76 2.92
C HIS A 110 -2.46 16.43 3.70
N SER A 111 -2.30 17.73 3.50
CA SER A 111 -1.27 18.55 4.19
C SER A 111 -1.71 19.01 5.58
N ASP A 112 -3.03 19.17 5.81
CA ASP A 112 -3.63 19.43 7.12
C ASP A 112 -3.64 18.14 7.96
N LYS A 113 -2.52 17.82 8.59
CA LYS A 113 -2.39 16.63 9.44
C LYS A 113 -3.26 16.74 10.70
N LEU A 114 -3.92 15.65 11.02
CA LEU A 114 -4.71 15.46 12.24
C LEU A 114 -3.94 14.63 13.26
N ASP A 115 -4.22 14.83 14.54
CA ASP A 115 -3.64 14.00 15.60
C ASP A 115 -4.39 12.67 15.76
N CYS A 116 -4.01 11.67 14.97
CA CYS A 116 -4.64 10.34 15.02
C CYS A 116 -4.30 9.53 16.29
N SER A 117 -3.49 10.04 17.21
CA SER A 117 -3.21 9.36 18.50
C SER A 117 -4.37 9.52 19.49
N ASN A 118 -5.13 10.59 19.37
CA ASN A 118 -6.35 10.84 20.13
C ASN A 118 -7.50 11.09 19.17
N LEU A 119 -8.33 10.07 18.95
CA LEU A 119 -9.41 10.14 17.97
C LEU A 119 -10.48 11.18 18.31
N LYS A 120 -10.70 11.47 19.61
CA LYS A 120 -11.61 12.55 20.03
C LYS A 120 -11.08 13.92 19.59
N LEU A 121 -9.78 14.15 19.77
CA LEU A 121 -9.12 15.36 19.31
C LEU A 121 -9.09 15.44 17.78
N ALA A 122 -8.76 14.34 17.09
CA ALA A 122 -8.80 14.26 15.63
C ALA A 122 -10.18 14.60 15.08
N CYS A 123 -11.25 14.09 15.70
CA CYS A 123 -12.61 14.40 15.30
C CYS A 123 -12.93 15.89 15.49
N ASN A 124 -12.55 16.49 16.62
CA ASN A 124 -12.77 17.92 16.83
C ASN A 124 -11.99 18.79 15.82
N GLN A 125 -10.77 18.38 15.46
CA GLN A 125 -9.96 19.05 14.44
C GLN A 125 -10.58 18.90 13.03
N ALA A 126 -11.09 17.71 12.71
CA ALA A 126 -11.69 17.42 11.40
C ALA A 126 -13.02 18.15 11.20
N THR A 127 -13.89 18.18 12.22
CA THR A 127 -15.21 18.85 12.17
C THR A 127 -15.14 20.35 12.42
N GLN A 128 -14.00 20.86 12.93
CA GLN A 128 -13.82 22.23 13.42
C GLN A 128 -14.83 22.61 14.51
N ASN A 129 -15.32 21.61 15.24
CA ASN A 129 -16.31 21.75 16.31
C ASN A 129 -15.92 20.87 17.49
N THR A 130 -16.38 21.21 18.69
CA THR A 130 -16.25 20.36 19.89
C THR A 130 -17.32 19.28 19.89
N THR A 131 -17.23 18.34 18.93
CA THR A 131 -18.16 17.21 18.83
C THR A 131 -17.89 16.14 19.89
N CYS A 132 -16.62 15.94 20.26
CA CYS A 132 -16.19 14.99 21.29
C CYS A 132 -15.66 15.75 22.53
N PRO A 133 -16.23 15.52 23.74
CA PRO A 133 -15.65 16.06 24.97
C PRO A 133 -14.28 15.42 25.24
N LEU A 134 -13.27 16.27 25.48
CA LEU A 134 -11.93 15.89 25.93
C LEU A 134 -11.94 15.80 27.47
N GLY A 135 -12.59 14.76 27.98
CA GLY A 135 -12.62 14.42 29.41
C GLY A 135 -11.37 13.67 29.85
#